data_AF-A0A1M5P367-F1
#
_entry.id   AF-A0A1M5P367-F1
#
_cell.length_a   1.000
_cell.length_b   1.000
_cell.length_c   1.000
_cell.angle_alpha   90.00
_cell.angle_beta   90.00
_cell.angle_gamma   90.00
#
_symmetry.space_group_name_H-M   'P 1'
#
loop_
_entity.id
_entity.type
_entity.pdbx_description
1 polymer ?
#
loop_
_entity_poly.entity_id
_entity_poly.type
_entity_poly.pdbx_seq_one_letter_code
_entity_poly.pdbx_strand_id
1 'polypeptide(L)'
;MQRLLPVLMLCLLPLGASAQSLYKCRIDGTLTYSGSPCPGVSSTAVEVPPPVKAEAGTEPDLKKMQADATKLQKERNAKEQSQAKLDQAAARLAESKRQRCGKLRLQKKWADEAVAAGSASAKDKATEKARRLGDQLQLECPF
;
A
#
# COMPACT_ATOMS: atom_id res chain seq x y z
N MET A 1 2.10 1.79 60.39
CA MET A 1 3.01 1.07 59.46
C MET A 1 2.61 -0.40 59.46
N GLN A 2 2.92 -1.16 58.39
CA GLN A 2 2.70 -2.62 58.25
C GLN A 2 1.38 -3.12 57.60
N ARG A 3 0.89 -2.52 56.50
CA ARG A 3 -0.08 -3.20 55.59
C ARG A 3 0.14 -2.85 54.12
N LEU A 4 1.30 -3.18 53.57
CA LEU A 4 1.63 -3.09 52.13
C LEU A 4 2.53 -4.26 51.73
N LEU A 5 2.11 -5.51 51.98
CA LEU A 5 2.98 -6.68 51.78
C LEU A 5 2.36 -7.99 51.25
N PRO A 6 1.17 -8.02 50.60
CA PRO A 6 0.82 -9.22 49.83
C PRO A 6 0.55 -8.96 48.33
N VAL A 7 0.99 -7.84 47.75
CA VAL A 7 0.78 -7.56 46.30
C VAL A 7 2.04 -7.77 45.46
N LEU A 8 3.22 -7.96 46.07
CA LEU A 8 4.49 -8.13 45.34
C LEU A 8 4.89 -9.60 45.13
N MET A 9 3.95 -10.55 45.22
CA MET A 9 4.22 -12.00 45.13
C MET A 9 3.34 -12.66 44.05
N LEU A 10 3.22 -12.01 42.88
CA LEU A 10 2.55 -12.60 41.71
C LEU A 10 3.22 -12.23 40.37
N CYS A 11 4.54 -11.98 40.38
CA CYS A 11 5.33 -11.68 39.16
C CYS A 11 6.54 -12.61 38.97
N LEU A 12 6.48 -13.83 39.50
CA LEU A 12 7.41 -14.90 39.11
C LEU A 12 6.64 -16.03 38.41
N LEU A 13 6.11 -15.74 37.22
CA LEU A 13 6.00 -16.80 36.21
C LEU A 13 7.36 -16.89 35.52
N PRO A 14 8.09 -18.01 35.59
CA PRO A 14 9.22 -18.19 34.71
C PRO A 14 8.67 -18.26 33.28
N LEU A 15 9.11 -17.35 32.41
CA LEU A 15 9.14 -17.59 30.96
C LEU A 15 10.18 -18.70 30.73
N GLY A 16 9.85 -19.92 31.17
CA GLY A 16 10.51 -21.11 30.71
C GLY A 16 10.16 -21.23 29.24
N ALA A 17 11.09 -20.84 28.37
CA ALA A 17 11.17 -21.37 27.02
C ALA A 17 11.45 -22.87 27.17
N SER A 18 10.40 -23.64 27.51
CA SER A 18 10.45 -25.08 27.39
C SER A 18 10.69 -25.34 25.91
N ALA A 19 11.83 -25.96 25.60
CA ALA A 19 12.01 -26.66 24.35
C ALA A 19 10.83 -27.62 24.25
N GLN A 20 9.81 -27.25 23.46
CA GLN A 20 8.63 -28.07 23.28
C GLN A 20 9.11 -29.28 22.49
N SER A 21 9.34 -30.40 23.18
CA SER A 21 9.72 -31.64 22.54
C SER A 21 8.58 -32.07 21.63
N LEU A 22 8.78 -31.88 20.33
CA LEU A 22 7.86 -32.34 19.31
C LEU A 22 8.14 -33.82 19.07
N TYR A 23 7.14 -34.65 19.34
CA TYR A 23 7.18 -36.08 19.10
C TYR A 23 6.45 -36.39 17.79
N LYS A 24 7.09 -37.22 16.96
CA LYS A 24 6.48 -37.75 15.73
C LYS A 24 5.74 -39.04 16.08
N CYS A 25 4.41 -38.99 16.10
CA CYS A 25 3.55 -40.14 16.34
C CYS A 25 3.06 -40.73 15.02
N ARG A 26 3.04 -42.05 14.90
CA ARG A 26 2.35 -42.75 13.81
C ARG A 26 1.17 -43.49 14.42
N ILE A 27 -0.04 -42.98 14.18
CA ILE A 27 -1.30 -43.55 14.67
C ILE A 27 -2.11 -43.92 13.43
N ASP A 28 -2.49 -45.19 13.30
CA ASP A 28 -3.28 -45.72 12.17
C ASP A 28 -2.72 -45.37 10.78
N GLY A 29 -1.39 -45.43 10.64
CA GLY A 29 -0.68 -45.12 9.39
C GLY A 29 -0.57 -43.63 9.06
N THR A 30 -1.24 -42.75 9.82
CA THR A 30 -1.16 -41.30 9.68
C THR A 30 -0.10 -40.73 10.62
N LEU A 31 0.67 -39.78 10.10
CA LEU A 31 1.76 -39.16 10.83
C LEU A 31 1.28 -37.87 11.50
N THR A 32 1.35 -37.82 12.83
CA THR A 32 0.86 -36.71 13.64
C THR A 32 1.96 -36.21 14.56
N TYR A 33 2.12 -34.90 14.67
CA TYR A 33 3.09 -34.27 15.56
C TYR A 33 2.39 -33.84 16.85
N SER A 34 2.92 -34.26 18.00
CA SER A 34 2.36 -33.96 19.32
C SER A 34 3.41 -33.33 20.23
N GLY A 35 2.97 -32.45 21.13
CA GLY A 35 3.80 -31.89 22.21
C GLY A 35 3.91 -32.82 23.43
N SER A 36 3.26 -33.99 23.40
CA SER A 36 3.35 -35.04 24.43
C SER A 36 3.75 -36.38 23.81
N PRO A 37 4.46 -37.25 24.54
CA PRO A 37 4.85 -38.57 24.04
C PRO A 37 3.62 -39.41 23.69
N CYS A 38 3.72 -40.16 22.59
CA CYS A 38 2.60 -40.91 22.03
C CYS A 38 2.17 -42.05 22.99
N PRO A 39 0.88 -42.19 23.34
CA PRO A 39 0.42 -43.28 24.18
C PRO A 39 0.53 -44.61 23.42
N GLY A 40 1.37 -45.53 23.90
CA GLY A 40 1.39 -46.94 23.46
C GLY A 40 2.26 -47.29 22.24
N VAL A 41 3.04 -46.36 21.67
CA VAL A 41 3.98 -46.64 20.56
C VAL A 41 5.31 -45.92 20.74
N SER A 42 6.39 -46.50 20.21
CA SER A 42 7.75 -45.94 20.24
C SER A 42 7.79 -44.54 19.62
N SER A 43 7.89 -43.50 20.44
CA SER A 43 8.02 -42.11 20.00
C SER A 43 9.48 -41.80 19.68
N THR A 44 9.78 -41.35 18.46
CA THR A 44 11.07 -40.73 18.16
C THR A 44 10.96 -39.23 18.42
N ALA A 45 11.75 -38.72 19.37
CA ALA A 45 11.89 -37.28 19.56
C ALA A 45 12.44 -36.64 18.29
N VAL A 46 11.86 -35.53 17.85
CA VAL A 46 12.45 -34.74 16.76
C VAL A 46 13.64 -34.01 17.34
N GLU A 47 14.85 -34.47 16.99
CA GLU A 47 16.10 -33.77 17.31
C GLU A 47 16.06 -32.41 16.62
N VAL A 48 15.90 -31.35 17.39
CA VAL A 48 16.09 -29.99 16.88
C VAL A 48 17.59 -29.79 16.76
N PRO A 49 18.13 -29.55 15.55
CA PRO A 49 19.56 -29.32 15.40
C PRO A 49 19.95 -28.11 16.26
N PRO A 50 21.11 -28.16 16.94
CA PRO A 50 21.57 -27.03 17.74
C PRO A 50 21.70 -25.80 16.86
N PRO A 51 21.44 -24.59 17.40
CA PRO A 51 21.63 -23.37 16.64
C PRO A 51 23.08 -23.33 16.13
N VAL A 52 23.23 -23.18 14.82
CA VAL A 52 24.54 -22.99 14.18
C VAL A 52 25.22 -21.80 14.85
N LYS A 53 26.40 -22.03 15.45
CA LYS A 53 27.22 -20.95 16.01
C LYS A 53 27.59 -20.03 14.86
N ALA A 54 27.38 -18.72 15.02
CA ALA A 54 27.75 -17.74 14.00
C ALA A 54 29.23 -17.91 13.64
N GLU A 55 29.51 -18.24 12.39
CA GLU A 55 30.86 -18.51 11.94
C GLU A 55 31.67 -17.20 11.89
N ALA A 56 32.89 -17.23 12.43
CA ALA A 56 33.81 -16.09 12.34
C ALA A 56 34.16 -15.86 10.87
N GLY A 57 33.56 -14.83 10.25
CA GLY A 57 33.59 -14.61 8.80
C GLY A 57 32.26 -14.16 8.19
N THR A 58 31.18 -14.16 8.97
CA THR A 58 29.85 -13.71 8.51
C THR A 58 29.73 -12.17 8.37
N GLU A 59 30.57 -11.38 9.06
CA GLU A 59 30.56 -9.91 9.00
C GLU A 59 30.76 -9.29 7.61
N PRO A 60 31.75 -9.71 6.79
CA PRO A 60 31.90 -9.17 5.43
C PRO A 60 30.70 -9.49 4.55
N ASP A 61 29.99 -10.60 4.79
CA ASP A 61 28.80 -10.97 4.02
C ASP A 61 27.59 -10.14 4.45
N LEU A 62 27.43 -9.89 5.75
CA LEU A 62 26.42 -8.96 6.28
C LEU A 62 26.60 -7.53 5.74
N LYS A 63 27.84 -7.04 5.65
CA LYS A 63 28.13 -5.72 5.06
C LYS A 63 27.76 -5.64 3.58
N LYS A 64 28.00 -6.71 2.81
CA LYS A 64 27.57 -6.79 1.40
C LYS A 64 26.04 -6.79 1.30
N MET A 65 25.36 -7.62 2.08
CA MET A 65 23.90 -7.67 2.12
C MET A 65 23.28 -6.31 2.48
N GLN A 66 23.87 -5.60 3.45
CA GLN A 66 23.43 -4.25 3.82
C GLN A 66 23.67 -3.23 2.70
N ALA A 67 24.81 -3.31 2.00
CA ALA A 67 25.12 -2.45 0.87
C ALA A 67 24.14 -2.70 -0.29
N ASP A 68 23.84 -3.96 -0.60
CA ASP A 68 22.88 -4.35 -1.63
C ASP A 68 21.46 -3.91 -1.27
N ALA A 69 21.03 -4.12 -0.03
CA ALA A 69 19.74 -3.63 0.45
C ALA A 69 19.63 -2.09 0.35
N THR A 70 20.70 -1.37 0.72
CA THR A 70 20.75 0.09 0.60
C THR A 70 20.68 0.54 -0.86
N LYS A 71 21.37 -0.16 -1.77
CA LYS A 71 21.34 0.12 -3.20
C LYS A 71 19.94 -0.08 -3.77
N LEU A 72 19.30 -1.22 -3.47
CA LEU A 72 17.94 -1.52 -3.90
C LEU A 72 16.94 -0.49 -3.36
N GLN A 73 17.09 -0.06 -2.10
CA GLN A 73 16.23 0.97 -1.53
C GLN A 73 16.41 2.33 -2.22
N LYS A 74 17.64 2.71 -2.55
CA LYS A 74 17.91 3.94 -3.33
C LYS A 74 17.29 3.87 -4.71
N GLU A 75 17.40 2.74 -5.40
CA GLU A 75 16.79 2.53 -6.72
C GLU A 75 15.26 2.61 -6.66
N ARG A 76 14.64 2.01 -5.63
CA ARG A 76 13.20 2.13 -5.38
C ARG A 76 12.80 3.58 -5.16
N ASN A 77 13.46 4.28 -4.25
CA ASN A 77 13.17 5.68 -3.95
C ASN A 77 13.31 6.57 -5.19
N ALA A 78 14.32 6.34 -6.02
CA ALA A 78 14.52 7.10 -7.26
C ALA A 78 13.37 6.88 -8.26
N LYS A 79 12.89 5.63 -8.39
CA LYS A 79 11.73 5.30 -9.23
C LYS A 79 10.43 5.90 -8.67
N GLU A 80 10.21 5.83 -7.37
CA GLU A 80 9.04 6.41 -6.72
C GLU A 80 9.03 7.94 -6.88
N GLN A 81 10.18 8.60 -6.72
CA GLN A 81 10.29 10.05 -6.92
C GLN A 81 10.08 10.45 -8.38
N SER A 82 10.57 9.68 -9.35
CA SER A 82 10.34 9.99 -10.76
C SER A 82 8.88 9.81 -11.15
N GLN A 83 8.24 8.74 -10.69
CA GLN A 83 6.81 8.50 -10.88
C GLN A 83 5.97 9.60 -10.22
N ALA A 84 6.24 9.95 -8.96
CA ALA A 84 5.52 11.02 -8.27
C ALA A 84 5.60 12.37 -9.00
N LYS A 85 6.74 12.69 -9.64
CA LYS A 85 6.86 13.89 -10.47
C LYS A 85 6.00 13.83 -11.74
N LEU A 86 5.99 12.67 -12.41
CA LEU A 86 5.15 12.46 -13.60
C LEU A 86 3.66 12.54 -13.23
N ASP A 87 3.26 11.92 -12.14
CA ASP A 87 1.88 11.94 -11.64
C ASP A 87 1.45 13.36 -11.27
N GLN A 88 2.33 14.12 -10.59
CA GLN A 88 2.05 15.52 -10.28
C GLN A 88 1.91 16.38 -11.54
N ALA A 89 2.76 16.18 -12.55
CA ALA A 89 2.66 16.90 -13.82
C ALA A 89 1.36 16.54 -14.57
N ALA A 90 1.01 15.27 -14.61
CA ALA A 90 -0.23 14.78 -15.21
C ALA A 90 -1.46 15.34 -14.49
N ALA A 91 -1.45 15.37 -13.15
CA ALA A 91 -2.52 15.92 -12.34
C ALA A 91 -2.74 17.42 -12.62
N ARG A 92 -1.66 18.20 -12.70
CA ARG A 92 -1.73 19.64 -13.03
C ARG A 92 -2.28 19.88 -14.45
N LEU A 93 -1.85 19.08 -15.43
CA LEU A 93 -2.36 19.17 -16.79
C LEU A 93 -3.86 18.81 -16.85
N ALA A 94 -4.26 17.76 -16.15
CA ALA A 94 -5.65 17.34 -16.06
C ALA A 94 -6.52 18.42 -15.38
N GLU A 95 -6.03 19.05 -14.31
CA GLU A 95 -6.72 20.15 -13.66
C GLU A 95 -6.87 21.36 -14.59
N SER A 96 -5.79 21.78 -15.26
CA SER A 96 -5.83 22.87 -16.24
C SER A 96 -6.85 22.60 -17.36
N LYS A 97 -6.87 21.36 -17.89
CA LYS A 97 -7.85 20.94 -18.88
C LYS A 97 -9.27 21.02 -18.32
N ARG A 98 -9.52 20.52 -17.11
CA ARG A 98 -10.83 20.60 -16.44
C ARG A 98 -11.30 22.04 -16.26
N GLN A 99 -10.42 22.93 -15.80
CA GLN A 99 -10.73 24.35 -15.63
C GLN A 99 -11.06 25.01 -16.98
N ARG A 100 -10.27 24.76 -18.02
CA ARG A 100 -10.51 25.26 -19.38
C ARG A 100 -11.86 24.77 -19.92
N CYS A 101 -12.13 23.47 -19.77
CA CYS A 101 -13.40 22.88 -20.17
C CYS A 101 -14.59 23.46 -19.40
N GLY A 102 -14.45 23.66 -18.09
CA GLY A 102 -15.46 24.32 -17.27
C GLY A 102 -15.76 25.74 -17.76
N LYS A 103 -14.73 26.52 -18.08
CA LYS A 103 -14.87 27.87 -18.63
C LYS A 103 -15.60 27.87 -19.98
N LEU A 104 -15.21 26.98 -20.90
CA LEU A 104 -15.85 26.88 -22.23
C LEU A 104 -17.32 26.44 -22.12
N ARG A 105 -17.63 25.48 -21.23
CA ARG A 105 -19.02 25.06 -20.97
C ARG A 105 -19.87 26.22 -20.44
N LEU A 106 -19.32 27.00 -19.52
CA LEU A 106 -20.02 28.16 -18.96
C LEU A 106 -20.25 29.24 -20.03
N GLN A 107 -19.24 29.53 -20.86
CA GLN A 107 -19.38 30.49 -21.96
C GLN A 107 -20.43 30.04 -22.98
N LYS A 108 -20.44 28.75 -23.35
CA LYS A 108 -21.46 28.18 -24.23
C LYS A 108 -22.85 28.34 -23.62
N LYS A 109 -23.02 28.00 -22.34
CA LYS A 109 -24.29 28.16 -21.62
C LYS A 109 -24.80 29.60 -21.66
N TRP A 110 -23.93 30.58 -21.35
CA TRP A 110 -24.31 32.00 -21.41
C TRP A 110 -24.63 32.47 -22.83
N ALA A 111 -23.94 31.93 -23.84
CA ALA A 111 -24.26 32.25 -25.23
C ALA A 111 -25.64 31.69 -25.63
N ASP A 112 -25.98 30.48 -25.20
CA ASP A 112 -27.31 29.90 -25.42
C ASP A 112 -28.41 30.71 -24.71
N GLU A 113 -28.15 31.14 -23.47
CA GLU A 113 -29.06 32.02 -22.72
C GLU A 113 -29.24 33.38 -23.43
N ALA A 114 -28.18 33.94 -24.01
CA ALA A 114 -28.26 35.17 -24.79
C ALA A 114 -29.08 35.00 -26.08
N VAL A 115 -29.02 33.83 -26.73
CA VAL A 115 -29.89 33.49 -27.87
C VAL A 115 -31.35 33.45 -27.43
N ALA A 116 -31.62 32.81 -26.28
CA ALA A 116 -32.97 32.70 -25.72
C ALA A 116 -33.55 34.06 -25.32
N ALA A 117 -32.74 34.95 -24.75
CA ALA A 117 -33.16 36.27 -24.27
C ALA A 117 -33.15 37.37 -25.35
N GLY A 118 -32.48 37.17 -26.48
CA GLY A 118 -32.25 38.21 -27.50
C GLY A 118 -33.50 38.63 -28.29
N SER A 119 -33.54 39.90 -28.72
CA SER A 119 -34.52 40.38 -29.70
C SER A 119 -34.22 39.84 -31.11
N ALA A 120 -35.20 39.87 -32.02
CA ALA A 120 -35.10 39.26 -33.35
C ALA A 120 -33.85 39.72 -34.15
N SER A 121 -33.43 40.98 -34.03
CA SER A 121 -32.26 41.51 -34.74
C SER A 121 -30.91 41.11 -34.13
N ALA A 122 -30.87 40.68 -32.86
CA ALA A 122 -29.65 40.25 -32.18
C ALA A 122 -29.48 38.72 -32.17
N LYS A 123 -30.54 37.96 -32.50
CA LYS A 123 -30.58 36.50 -32.45
C LYS A 123 -29.59 35.82 -33.38
N ASP A 124 -29.42 36.30 -34.61
CA ASP A 124 -28.51 35.65 -35.58
C ASP A 124 -27.06 35.69 -35.09
N LYS A 125 -26.60 36.87 -34.64
CA LYS A 125 -25.25 37.04 -34.09
C LYS A 125 -25.05 36.24 -32.79
N ALA A 126 -26.06 36.19 -31.93
CA ALA A 126 -26.01 35.38 -30.71
C ALA A 126 -25.92 33.88 -31.04
N THR A 127 -26.65 33.42 -32.06
CA THR A 127 -26.71 32.02 -32.49
C THR A 127 -25.37 31.59 -33.08
N GLU A 128 -24.78 32.42 -33.93
CA GLU A 128 -23.46 32.15 -34.49
C GLU A 128 -22.39 32.07 -33.39
N LYS A 129 -22.45 32.95 -32.39
CA LYS A 129 -21.54 32.91 -31.23
C LYS A 129 -21.72 31.64 -30.42
N ALA A 130 -22.96 31.24 -30.14
CA ALA A 130 -23.27 30.01 -29.41
C ALA A 130 -22.74 28.77 -30.15
N ARG A 131 -22.91 28.74 -31.48
CA ARG A 131 -22.37 27.68 -32.34
C ARG A 131 -20.84 27.61 -32.27
N ARG A 132 -20.13 28.73 -32.47
CA ARG A 132 -18.65 28.77 -32.42
C ARG A 132 -18.11 28.32 -31.07
N LEU A 133 -18.75 28.70 -29.97
CA LEU A 133 -18.37 28.25 -28.63
C LEU A 133 -18.67 26.76 -28.41
N GLY A 134 -19.75 26.25 -29.01
CA GLY A 134 -20.04 24.82 -29.05
C GLY A 134 -18.97 24.01 -29.79
N ASP A 135 -18.59 24.46 -30.98
CA ASP A 135 -17.54 23.82 -31.78
C ASP A 135 -16.19 23.84 -31.04
N GLN A 136 -15.83 24.99 -30.44
CA GLN A 136 -14.61 25.11 -29.63
C GLN A 136 -14.63 24.19 -28.40
N LEU A 137 -15.77 24.08 -27.72
CA LEU A 137 -15.92 23.17 -26.59
C LEU A 137 -15.74 21.71 -27.02
N GLN A 138 -16.30 21.31 -28.17
CA GLN A 138 -16.19 19.94 -28.66
C GLN A 138 -14.76 19.57 -29.07
N LEU A 139 -13.99 20.52 -29.60
CA LEU A 139 -12.58 20.32 -29.96
C LEU A 139 -11.67 20.19 -28.73
N GLU A 140 -11.81 21.08 -27.75
CA GLU A 140 -10.93 21.09 -26.56
C GLU A 140 -11.33 20.03 -25.52
N CYS A 141 -12.62 19.70 -25.47
CA CYS A 141 -13.24 18.88 -24.41
C CYS A 141 -14.14 17.79 -24.99
N PRO A 142 -13.55 16.81 -25.72
CA PRO A 142 -14.28 15.63 -26.17
C PRO A 142 -14.83 14.85 -24.97
N PHE A 143 -15.96 14.17 -25.19
CA PHE A 143 -16.71 13.41 -24.18
C PHE A 143 -15.86 12.37 -23.46
#